data_AF-A0A562TK59-F1
#
_entry.id   AF-A0A562TK59-F1
#
_cell.length_a   1.000
_cell.length_b   1.000
_cell.length_c   1.000
_cell.angle_alpha   90.00
_cell.angle_beta   90.00
_cell.angle_gamma   90.00
#
_symmetry.space_group_name_H-M   'P 1'
#
loop_
_entity.id
_entity.type
_entity.pdbx_description
1 polymer ?
#
loop_
_entity_poly.entity_id
_entity_poly.type
_entity_poly.pdbx_seq_one_letter_code
_entity_poly.pdbx_strand_id
1 'polypeptide(L)'
;MLTLEIVLTLILAIYIAFSTKKWKHATPVQKFFTVLASLLAIVIAINAIQKERKADFIDKVYATIGDLNDLDGAEIPKIRLGNSLSFFTTNTYESLTLPISNGSFQIYLKNKRIVVNAILRDIDGKIIGAVLNNEWRMFDTENFDYNNDDTGFEVISKFDRKVYYQADYKNGAVNLFGLFVNENGFGGYVFGDEGKNGETIFMKGVKFKNINIPYVPHLFLYPRDVHPGERIKS
;
A
#
# COMPACT_ATOMS: atom_id res chain seq x y z
N MET A 1 11.23 -10.10 -15.13
CA MET A 1 12.17 -9.00 -14.78
C MET A 1 13.22 -9.45 -13.75
N LEU A 2 12.85 -10.22 -12.72
CA LEU A 2 13.77 -10.88 -11.78
C LEU A 2 14.87 -11.71 -12.49
N THR A 3 14.51 -12.39 -13.59
CA THR A 3 15.43 -13.21 -14.40
C THR A 3 16.61 -12.42 -14.99
N LEU A 4 16.41 -11.15 -15.35
CA LEU A 4 17.48 -10.30 -15.90
C LEU A 4 18.45 -9.84 -14.81
N GLU A 5 17.92 -9.46 -13.64
CA GLU A 5 18.72 -9.05 -12.47
C GLU A 5 19.61 -10.21 -11.98
N ILE A 6 19.08 -11.43 -11.96
CA ILE A 6 19.83 -12.65 -11.63
C ILE A 6 20.95 -12.90 -12.65
N VAL A 7 20.65 -12.83 -13.95
CA VAL A 7 21.64 -13.03 -15.02
C VAL A 7 22.75 -11.97 -14.96
N LEU A 8 22.40 -10.70 -14.74
CA LEU A 8 23.38 -9.61 -14.60
C LEU A 8 24.27 -9.80 -13.38
N THR A 9 23.70 -10.21 -12.23
CA THR A 9 24.46 -10.50 -11.01
C THR A 9 25.44 -11.65 -11.25
N LEU A 10 25.02 -12.68 -11.98
CA LEU A 10 25.87 -13.83 -12.31
C LEU A 10 27.02 -13.44 -13.26
N ILE A 11 26.75 -12.63 -14.29
CA ILE A 11 27.78 -12.10 -15.21
C ILE A 11 28.80 -11.26 -14.44
N LEU A 12 28.33 -10.35 -13.56
CA LEU A 12 29.21 -9.52 -12.73
C LEU A 12 30.04 -10.37 -11.77
N ALA A 13 29.44 -11.39 -11.15
CA ALA A 13 30.16 -12.31 -10.26
C ALA A 13 31.29 -13.05 -10.99
N ILE A 14 31.03 -13.54 -12.22
CA ILE A 14 32.06 -14.19 -13.06
C ILE A 14 33.17 -13.19 -13.41
N TYR A 15 32.82 -11.98 -13.85
CA TYR A 15 33.79 -10.94 -14.17
C TYR A 15 34.67 -10.57 -12.97
N ILE A 16 34.07 -10.39 -11.78
CA ILE A 16 34.79 -10.08 -10.54
C ILE A 16 35.71 -11.24 -10.16
N ALA A 17 35.23 -12.49 -10.21
CA ALA A 17 36.05 -13.67 -9.89
C ALA A 17 37.28 -13.80 -10.82
N PHE A 18 37.10 -13.55 -12.12
CA PHE A 18 38.22 -13.60 -13.07
C PHE A 18 39.20 -12.44 -12.88
N SER A 19 38.69 -11.23 -12.63
CA SER A 19 39.50 -10.02 -12.44
C SER A 19 40.28 -10.05 -11.13
N THR A 20 39.67 -10.55 -10.05
CA THR A 20 40.33 -10.73 -8.74
C THR A 20 41.42 -11.80 -8.79
N LYS A 21 41.27 -12.88 -9.56
CA LYS A 21 42.34 -13.86 -9.77
C LYS A 21 43.61 -13.25 -10.36
N LYS A 22 43.47 -12.19 -11.18
CA LYS A 22 44.59 -11.47 -11.81
C LYS A 22 44.98 -10.18 -11.09
N TRP A 23 44.47 -9.94 -9.87
CA TRP A 23 44.59 -8.67 -9.16
C TRP A 23 46.02 -8.14 -9.03
N LYS A 24 46.98 -9.02 -8.74
CA LYS A 24 48.40 -8.64 -8.58
C LYS A 24 49.01 -8.04 -9.86
N HIS A 25 48.50 -8.44 -11.02
CA HIS A 25 48.98 -7.98 -12.33
C HIS A 25 48.00 -7.00 -13.01
N ALA A 26 46.92 -6.62 -12.34
CA ALA A 26 45.92 -5.72 -12.88
C ALA A 26 46.41 -4.26 -12.86
N THR A 27 46.14 -3.53 -13.94
CA THR A 27 46.40 -2.08 -14.00
C THR A 27 45.51 -1.32 -13.02
N PRO A 28 45.87 -0.09 -12.61
CA PRO A 28 45.01 0.74 -11.76
C PRO A 28 43.58 0.90 -12.30
N VAL A 29 43.44 1.05 -13.62
CA VAL A 29 42.14 1.15 -14.32
C VAL A 29 41.32 -0.13 -14.15
N GLN A 30 41.94 -1.31 -14.34
CA GLN A 30 41.26 -2.60 -14.16
C GLN A 30 40.81 -2.83 -12.72
N LYS A 31 41.64 -2.43 -11.75
CA LYS A 31 41.29 -2.49 -10.32
C LYS A 31 40.08 -1.60 -10.02
N PHE A 32 40.07 -0.38 -10.53
CA PHE A 32 38.93 0.54 -10.39
C PHE A 32 37.63 -0.05 -10.95
N PHE A 33 37.64 -0.59 -12.17
CA PHE A 33 36.45 -1.21 -12.76
C PHE A 33 35.98 -2.45 -12.01
N THR A 34 36.89 -3.22 -11.42
CA THR A 34 36.52 -4.38 -10.59
C THR A 34 35.79 -3.95 -9.31
N VAL A 35 36.26 -2.87 -8.66
CA VAL A 35 35.56 -2.28 -7.49
C VAL A 35 34.20 -1.73 -7.90
N LEU A 36 34.12 -0.98 -9.00
CA LEU A 36 32.86 -0.44 -9.50
C LEU A 36 31.85 -1.54 -9.85
N ALA A 37 32.29 -2.62 -10.51
CA ALA A 37 31.46 -3.78 -10.81
C ALA A 37 30.94 -4.46 -9.53
N SER A 38 31.75 -4.51 -8.48
CA SER A 38 31.35 -5.07 -7.18
C SER A 38 30.27 -4.21 -6.50
N LEU A 39 30.42 -2.87 -6.53
CA LEU A 39 29.41 -1.95 -6.03
C LEU A 39 28.09 -2.07 -6.82
N LEU A 40 28.17 -2.14 -8.15
CA LEU A 40 27.00 -2.35 -9.00
C LEU A 40 26.29 -3.67 -8.70
N ALA A 41 27.04 -4.77 -8.50
CA ALA A 41 26.47 -6.06 -8.15
C ALA A 41 25.69 -5.99 -6.81
N ILE A 42 26.22 -5.29 -5.82
CA ILE A 42 25.55 -5.07 -4.53
C ILE A 42 24.23 -4.30 -4.72
N VAL A 43 24.26 -3.20 -5.50
CA VAL A 43 23.05 -2.40 -5.77
C VAL A 43 21.98 -3.22 -6.48
N ILE A 44 22.36 -4.00 -7.50
CA ILE A 44 21.44 -4.88 -8.23
C ILE A 44 20.84 -5.93 -7.28
N ALA A 45 21.66 -6.56 -6.44
CA ALA A 45 21.21 -7.56 -5.48
C ALA A 45 20.22 -6.96 -4.45
N ILE A 46 20.51 -5.78 -3.90
CA ILE A 46 19.60 -5.09 -2.97
C ILE A 46 18.25 -4.81 -3.64
N ASN A 47 18.26 -4.30 -4.87
CA ASN A 47 17.04 -4.01 -5.62
C ASN A 47 16.22 -5.29 -5.92
N ALA A 48 16.90 -6.38 -6.29
CA ALA A 48 16.26 -7.67 -6.52
C ALA A 48 15.58 -8.21 -5.24
N ILE A 49 16.29 -8.16 -4.11
CA ILE A 49 15.76 -8.58 -2.80
C ILE A 49 14.55 -7.73 -2.39
N GLN A 50 14.61 -6.41 -2.58
CA GLN A 50 13.47 -5.53 -2.25
C GLN A 50 12.25 -5.84 -3.11
N LYS A 51 12.45 -6.14 -4.39
CA LYS A 51 11.39 -6.49 -5.33
C LYS A 51 10.75 -7.85 -5.01
N GLU A 52 11.56 -8.84 -4.67
CA GLU A 52 11.10 -10.15 -4.21
C GLU A 52 10.30 -10.02 -2.91
N ARG A 53 10.84 -9.32 -1.90
CA ARG A 53 10.11 -9.04 -0.64
C ARG A 53 8.80 -8.30 -0.85
N LYS A 54 8.72 -7.40 -1.83
CA LYS A 54 7.48 -6.73 -2.23
C LYS A 54 6.50 -7.73 -2.83
N ALA A 55 6.93 -8.55 -3.79
CA ALA A 55 6.11 -9.58 -4.42
C ALA A 55 5.58 -10.59 -3.40
N ASP A 56 6.46 -11.17 -2.58
CA ASP A 56 6.08 -12.13 -1.53
C ASP A 56 5.04 -11.55 -0.55
N PHE A 57 5.18 -10.28 -0.18
CA PHE A 57 4.22 -9.64 0.72
C PHE A 57 2.86 -9.43 0.04
N ILE A 58 2.86 -8.99 -1.22
CA ILE A 58 1.63 -8.83 -2.01
C ILE A 58 0.94 -10.18 -2.21
N ASP A 59 1.69 -11.23 -2.52
CA ASP A 59 1.17 -12.59 -2.72
C ASP A 59 0.53 -13.14 -1.44
N LYS A 60 1.15 -12.89 -0.27
CA LYS A 60 0.56 -13.24 1.03
C LYS A 60 -0.75 -12.50 1.29
N VAL A 61 -0.83 -11.22 0.95
CA VAL A 61 -2.08 -10.44 1.08
C VAL A 61 -3.16 -11.03 0.18
N TYR A 62 -2.87 -11.30 -1.09
CA TYR A 62 -3.83 -11.91 -2.01
C TYR A 62 -4.30 -13.30 -1.55
N ALA A 63 -3.38 -14.13 -1.08
CA ALA A 63 -3.71 -15.45 -0.53
C ALA A 63 -4.66 -15.32 0.68
N THR A 64 -4.41 -14.35 1.57
CA THR A 64 -5.23 -14.14 2.77
C THR A 64 -6.63 -13.60 2.44
N ILE A 65 -6.74 -12.73 1.43
CA ILE A 65 -8.06 -12.22 1.03
C ILE A 65 -8.91 -13.32 0.38
N GLY A 66 -8.28 -14.33 -0.25
CA GLY A 66 -8.96 -15.48 -0.84
C GLY A 66 -9.27 -16.64 0.11
N ASP A 67 -8.47 -16.83 1.17
CA ASP A 67 -8.60 -17.97 2.09
C ASP A 67 -9.38 -17.57 3.35
N LEU A 68 -10.71 -17.55 3.23
CA LEU A 68 -11.64 -17.18 4.31
C LEU A 68 -11.83 -18.30 5.36
N ASN A 69 -11.15 -19.43 5.20
CA ASN A 69 -11.42 -20.64 5.99
C ASN A 69 -10.84 -20.61 7.42
N ASP A 70 -9.99 -19.63 7.75
CA ASP A 70 -9.22 -19.58 9.02
C ASP A 70 -9.58 -18.38 9.91
N LEU A 71 -10.81 -17.89 9.80
CA LEU A 71 -11.35 -16.75 10.55
C LEU A 71 -12.01 -17.16 11.88
N ASP A 72 -11.46 -18.15 12.59
CA ASP A 72 -11.96 -18.57 13.89
C ASP A 72 -11.95 -17.40 14.90
N GLY A 73 -13.14 -17.07 15.43
CA GLY A 73 -13.36 -15.95 16.34
C GLY A 73 -13.32 -14.56 15.69
N ALA A 74 -13.40 -14.46 14.37
CA ALA A 74 -13.53 -13.19 13.66
C ALA A 74 -14.99 -12.76 13.53
N GLU A 75 -15.28 -11.48 13.75
CA GLU A 75 -16.58 -10.85 13.54
C GLU A 75 -16.48 -9.87 12.37
N ILE A 76 -17.49 -9.81 11.50
CA ILE A 76 -17.52 -8.81 10.43
C ILE A 76 -18.07 -7.50 11.03
N PRO A 77 -17.27 -6.41 11.10
CA PRO A 77 -17.78 -5.15 11.60
C PRO A 77 -18.81 -4.58 10.63
N LYS A 78 -19.68 -3.71 11.14
CA LYS A 78 -20.48 -2.85 10.26
C LYS A 78 -19.53 -1.92 9.49
N ILE A 79 -19.63 -1.89 8.17
CA ILE A 79 -18.81 -1.01 7.33
C ILE A 79 -19.68 0.12 6.77
N ARG A 80 -19.25 1.36 6.96
CA ARG A 80 -19.81 2.55 6.32
C ARG A 80 -18.86 3.02 5.22
N LEU A 81 -19.40 3.33 4.05
CA LEU A 81 -18.64 3.99 2.99
C LEU A 81 -18.86 5.50 3.12
N GLY A 82 -17.79 6.25 3.37
CA GLY A 82 -17.87 7.69 3.64
C GLY A 82 -18.71 8.02 4.89
N ASN A 83 -19.48 9.11 4.81
CA ASN A 83 -20.40 9.55 5.88
C ASN A 83 -21.80 8.94 5.76
N SER A 84 -21.95 7.87 5.01
CA SER A 84 -23.25 7.24 4.77
C SER A 84 -23.89 6.72 6.06
N LEU A 85 -25.21 6.87 6.19
CA LEU A 85 -26.00 6.12 7.17
C LEU A 85 -26.24 4.67 6.73
N SER A 86 -25.93 4.33 5.47
CA SER A 86 -26.01 2.99 4.93
C SER A 86 -24.81 2.17 5.39
N PHE A 87 -25.09 0.93 5.79
CA PHE A 87 -24.09 -0.03 6.21
C PHE A 87 -24.10 -1.20 5.24
N PHE A 88 -22.92 -1.65 4.85
CA PHE A 88 -22.78 -2.97 4.24
C PHE A 88 -22.56 -3.97 5.37
N THR A 89 -23.47 -4.92 5.50
CA THR A 89 -23.32 -6.12 6.32
C THR A 89 -23.37 -7.30 5.37
N THR A 90 -22.27 -8.02 5.19
CA THR A 90 -22.32 -9.32 4.52
C THR A 90 -22.84 -10.34 5.54
N ASN A 91 -23.88 -11.10 5.19
CA ASN A 91 -24.46 -12.14 6.06
C ASN A 91 -23.71 -13.48 5.97
N THR A 92 -22.62 -13.49 5.21
CA THR A 92 -21.72 -14.61 5.00
C THR A 92 -20.34 -14.18 5.48
N TYR A 93 -19.53 -15.09 6.01
CA TYR A 93 -18.10 -14.90 6.32
C TYR A 93 -17.26 -14.45 5.10
N GLU A 94 -17.91 -14.13 3.99
CA GLU A 94 -17.39 -13.46 2.82
C GLU A 94 -17.06 -12.03 3.22
N SER A 95 -15.78 -11.71 3.18
CA SER A 95 -15.24 -10.35 3.23
C SER A 95 -16.12 -9.38 2.45
N LEU A 96 -16.18 -8.11 2.90
CA LEU A 96 -16.63 -7.04 2.01
C LEU A 96 -15.60 -6.89 0.88
N THR A 97 -15.74 -7.74 -0.14
CA THR A 97 -15.05 -7.57 -1.41
C THR A 97 -15.78 -6.46 -2.12
N LEU A 98 -15.25 -5.24 -2.03
CA LEU A 98 -15.76 -4.16 -2.87
C LEU A 98 -15.65 -4.65 -4.32
N PRO A 99 -16.77 -4.76 -5.06
CA PRO A 99 -16.84 -5.40 -6.39
C PRO A 99 -16.05 -4.65 -7.47
N ILE A 100 -15.33 -3.61 -7.05
CA ILE A 100 -14.60 -2.65 -7.86
C ILE A 100 -13.10 -3.04 -7.92
N SER A 101 -12.60 -3.88 -7.00
CA SER A 101 -11.15 -4.08 -6.83
C SER A 101 -10.64 -5.52 -6.85
N ASN A 102 -11.41 -6.50 -7.34
CA ASN A 102 -10.99 -7.92 -7.39
C ASN A 102 -10.40 -8.42 -6.06
N GLY A 103 -11.06 -8.14 -4.93
CA GLY A 103 -10.58 -8.64 -3.63
C GLY A 103 -9.28 -7.98 -3.18
N SER A 104 -9.11 -6.68 -3.40
CA SER A 104 -7.93 -5.95 -2.91
C SER A 104 -8.07 -5.44 -1.47
N PHE A 105 -9.19 -5.73 -0.80
CA PHE A 105 -9.51 -5.14 0.50
C PHE A 105 -10.40 -6.07 1.32
N GLN A 106 -10.02 -6.33 2.57
CA GLN A 106 -10.72 -7.16 3.52
C GLN A 106 -10.56 -6.55 4.91
N ILE A 107 -11.68 -6.44 5.64
CA ILE A 107 -11.73 -5.97 7.01
C ILE A 107 -12.53 -6.94 7.85
N TYR A 108 -12.03 -7.26 9.03
CA TYR A 108 -12.73 -8.03 10.04
C TYR A 108 -12.32 -7.57 11.44
N LEU A 109 -13.05 -8.00 12.46
CA LEU A 109 -12.72 -7.82 13.86
C LEU A 109 -12.14 -9.12 14.40
N LYS A 110 -11.01 -9.06 15.10
CA LYS A 110 -10.46 -10.19 15.86
C LYS A 110 -10.14 -9.70 17.26
N ASN A 111 -10.70 -10.33 18.28
CA ASN A 111 -10.53 -9.90 19.68
C ASN A 111 -10.85 -8.41 19.92
N LYS A 112 -11.95 -7.91 19.33
CA LYS A 112 -12.40 -6.50 19.38
C LYS A 112 -11.43 -5.48 18.75
N ARG A 113 -10.46 -5.92 17.94
CA ARG A 113 -9.58 -5.05 17.16
C ARG A 113 -9.92 -5.18 15.68
N ILE A 114 -9.92 -4.06 14.96
CA ILE A 114 -9.98 -4.11 13.49
C ILE A 114 -8.73 -4.77 12.98
N VAL A 115 -8.90 -5.66 12.01
CA VAL A 115 -7.85 -6.22 11.19
C VAL A 115 -8.12 -5.87 9.74
N VAL A 116 -7.13 -5.27 9.08
CA VAL A 116 -7.19 -4.86 7.67
C VAL A 116 -6.17 -5.68 6.88
N ASN A 117 -6.64 -6.23 5.76
CA ASN A 117 -5.83 -6.80 4.69
C ASN A 117 -6.14 -6.05 3.41
N ALA A 118 -5.15 -5.41 2.80
CA ALA A 118 -5.41 -4.53 1.66
C ALA A 118 -4.22 -4.39 0.73
N ILE A 119 -4.49 -4.25 -0.56
CA ILE A 119 -3.55 -3.76 -1.56
C ILE A 119 -3.95 -2.32 -1.92
N LEU A 120 -3.06 -1.39 -1.65
CA LEU A 120 -3.25 0.04 -1.88
C LEU A 120 -2.66 0.42 -3.23
N ARG A 121 -3.47 1.06 -4.07
CA ARG A 121 -3.10 1.50 -5.42
C ARG A 121 -3.28 3.01 -5.59
N ASP A 122 -2.47 3.61 -6.44
CA ASP A 122 -2.68 4.98 -6.92
C ASP A 122 -3.74 5.05 -8.03
N ILE A 123 -4.01 6.26 -8.53
CA ILE A 123 -4.99 6.53 -9.59
C ILE A 123 -4.72 5.82 -10.92
N ASP A 124 -3.48 5.40 -11.16
CA ASP A 124 -3.07 4.66 -12.36
C ASP A 124 -3.13 3.14 -12.13
N GLY A 125 -3.50 2.69 -10.92
CA GLY A 125 -3.58 1.29 -10.55
C GLY A 125 -2.25 0.69 -10.08
N LYS A 126 -1.17 1.48 -9.93
CA LYS A 126 0.12 1.00 -9.42
C LYS A 126 0.04 0.77 -7.93
N ILE A 127 0.59 -0.34 -7.45
CA ILE A 127 0.64 -0.67 -6.02
C ILE A 127 1.62 0.27 -5.30
N ILE A 128 1.07 1.10 -4.40
CA ILE A 128 1.80 2.06 -3.55
C ILE A 128 2.07 1.52 -2.16
N GLY A 129 1.28 0.55 -1.70
CA GLY A 129 1.43 -0.08 -0.40
C GLY A 129 0.54 -1.30 -0.24
N ALA A 130 0.71 -2.00 0.87
CA ALA A 130 -0.11 -3.14 1.23
C ALA A 130 -0.18 -3.30 2.75
N VAL A 131 -1.21 -4.01 3.20
CA VAL A 131 -1.54 -4.27 4.60
C VAL A 131 -1.80 -5.75 4.76
N LEU A 132 -1.14 -6.37 5.73
CA LEU A 132 -1.38 -7.76 6.12
C LEU A 132 -1.52 -7.84 7.62
N ASN A 133 -2.71 -8.16 8.12
CA ASN A 133 -3.01 -8.27 9.55
C ASN A 133 -2.57 -7.03 10.34
N ASN A 134 -2.88 -5.84 9.81
CA ASN A 134 -2.42 -4.54 10.32
C ASN A 134 -0.91 -4.26 10.23
N GLU A 135 -0.12 -5.15 9.62
CA GLU A 135 1.26 -4.82 9.24
C GLU A 135 1.27 -4.03 7.94
N TRP A 136 1.67 -2.77 8.03
CA TRP A 136 1.71 -1.85 6.90
C TRP A 136 3.07 -1.89 6.21
N ARG A 137 3.05 -1.98 4.87
CA ARG A 137 4.22 -1.77 4.03
C ARG A 137 3.89 -0.79 2.92
N MET A 138 4.45 0.41 3.03
CA MET A 138 4.48 1.36 1.94
C MET A 138 5.67 1.07 1.02
N PHE A 139 5.39 0.96 -0.27
CA PHE A 139 6.40 0.75 -1.30
C PHE A 139 6.75 2.04 -2.05
N ASP A 140 5.85 3.03 -2.04
CA ASP A 140 6.05 4.35 -2.64
C ASP A 140 6.12 5.43 -1.56
N THR A 141 7.22 5.40 -0.79
CA THR A 141 7.45 6.36 0.30
C THR A 141 7.92 7.73 -0.19
N GLU A 142 8.15 7.90 -1.49
CA GLU A 142 8.54 9.20 -2.06
C GLU A 142 7.33 10.10 -2.32
N ASN A 143 6.20 9.49 -2.72
CA ASN A 143 4.99 10.22 -3.09
C ASN A 143 3.89 10.16 -2.03
N PHE A 144 3.95 9.20 -1.10
CA PHE A 144 2.91 8.98 -0.10
C PHE A 144 3.47 8.98 1.32
N ASP A 145 2.65 9.51 2.24
CA ASP A 145 2.81 9.36 3.68
C ASP A 145 1.65 8.50 4.21
N TYR A 146 1.87 7.88 5.37
CA TYR A 146 0.82 7.16 6.08
C TYR A 146 0.96 7.39 7.57
N ASN A 147 -0.16 7.27 8.29
CA ASN A 147 -0.22 7.28 9.73
C ASN A 147 -1.32 6.32 10.21
N ASN A 148 -1.18 5.77 11.41
CA ASN A 148 -2.14 4.82 11.96
C ASN A 148 -2.05 4.76 13.49
N ASP A 149 -3.16 4.37 14.11
CA ASP A 149 -3.24 4.04 15.53
C ASP A 149 -4.14 2.81 15.73
N ASP A 150 -4.59 2.57 16.97
CA ASP A 150 -5.47 1.44 17.30
C ASP A 150 -6.89 1.60 16.74
N THR A 151 -7.28 2.81 16.33
CA THR A 151 -8.63 3.17 15.92
C THR A 151 -8.76 3.48 14.45
N GLY A 152 -7.67 3.78 13.75
CA GLY A 152 -7.75 4.09 12.33
C GLY A 152 -6.41 4.09 11.62
N PHE A 153 -6.48 4.31 10.30
CA PHE A 153 -5.33 4.50 9.44
C PHE A 153 -5.64 5.51 8.36
N GLU A 154 -4.60 6.13 7.84
CA GLU A 154 -4.67 7.05 6.74
C GLU A 154 -3.42 6.97 5.87
N VAL A 155 -3.64 7.06 4.55
CA VAL A 155 -2.60 7.22 3.55
C VAL A 155 -2.94 8.45 2.75
N ILE A 156 -1.98 9.36 2.64
CA ILE A 156 -2.13 10.61 1.92
C ILE A 156 -1.00 10.83 0.94
N SER A 157 -1.25 11.65 -0.08
CA SER A 157 -0.20 12.15 -0.93
C SER A 157 0.67 13.20 -0.22
N LYS A 158 1.98 13.15 -0.47
CA LYS A 158 2.95 14.09 0.10
C LYS A 158 2.79 15.51 -0.40
N PHE A 159 2.41 15.67 -1.66
CA PHE A 159 2.41 16.96 -2.35
C PHE A 159 1.11 17.73 -2.16
N ASP A 160 -0.03 17.14 -2.51
CA ASP A 160 -1.34 17.79 -2.46
C ASP A 160 -2.17 17.41 -1.22
N ARG A 161 -1.60 16.60 -0.31
CA ARG A 161 -2.19 16.25 1.00
C ARG A 161 -3.58 15.64 0.90
N LYS A 162 -3.89 15.00 -0.22
CA LYS A 162 -5.18 14.34 -0.45
C LYS A 162 -5.16 12.97 0.19
N VAL A 163 -6.28 12.61 0.80
CA VAL A 163 -6.49 11.26 1.32
C VAL A 163 -6.61 10.30 0.14
N TYR A 164 -5.79 9.26 0.14
CA TYR A 164 -5.89 8.15 -0.81
C TYR A 164 -6.60 6.97 -0.18
N TYR A 165 -6.38 6.72 1.10
CA TYR A 165 -7.07 5.70 1.86
C TYR A 165 -7.22 6.18 3.29
N GLN A 166 -8.38 5.95 3.88
CA GLN A 166 -8.61 6.25 5.29
C GLN A 166 -9.66 5.29 5.83
N ALA A 167 -9.39 4.75 7.01
CA ALA A 167 -10.39 4.01 7.78
C ALA A 167 -10.35 4.43 9.23
N ASP A 168 -11.51 4.57 9.86
CA ASP A 168 -11.64 4.79 11.30
C ASP A 168 -12.71 3.89 11.92
N TYR A 169 -12.46 3.42 13.14
CA TYR A 169 -13.41 2.70 13.95
C TYR A 169 -14.14 3.66 14.86
N LYS A 170 -15.40 3.93 14.56
CA LYS A 170 -16.21 4.84 15.38
C LYS A 170 -17.65 4.38 15.47
N ASN A 171 -18.18 4.39 16.70
CA ASN A 171 -19.56 4.02 16.98
C ASN A 171 -19.93 2.60 16.48
N GLY A 172 -19.04 1.63 16.71
CA GLY A 172 -19.27 0.23 16.35
C GLY A 172 -19.25 -0.06 14.85
N ALA A 173 -18.71 0.85 14.04
CA ALA A 173 -18.57 0.69 12.60
C ALA A 173 -17.21 1.18 12.12
N VAL A 174 -16.75 0.59 11.01
CA VAL A 174 -15.57 1.06 10.27
C VAL A 174 -16.05 1.99 9.18
N ASN A 175 -15.67 3.27 9.21
CA ASN A 175 -15.94 4.17 8.09
C ASN A 175 -14.73 4.12 7.15
N LEU A 176 -14.99 3.98 5.86
CA LEU A 176 -13.97 3.88 4.82
C LEU A 176 -14.08 5.05 3.85
N PHE A 177 -12.95 5.69 3.60
CA PHE A 177 -12.78 6.75 2.62
C PHE A 177 -11.57 6.45 1.74
N GLY A 178 -11.58 7.00 0.54
CA GLY A 178 -10.43 6.94 -0.36
C GLY A 178 -10.71 6.22 -1.68
N LEU A 179 -9.62 5.93 -2.37
CA LEU A 179 -9.57 5.42 -3.73
C LEU A 179 -9.56 3.89 -3.73
N PHE A 180 -10.54 3.27 -4.37
CA PHE A 180 -10.61 1.82 -4.54
C PHE A 180 -10.58 1.50 -6.02
N VAL A 181 -9.38 1.28 -6.55
CA VAL A 181 -9.14 0.99 -7.98
C VAL A 181 -8.40 -0.33 -8.17
N ASN A 182 -8.60 -0.94 -9.33
CA ASN A 182 -7.89 -2.15 -9.74
C ASN A 182 -6.53 -1.82 -10.39
N GLU A 183 -5.81 -2.87 -10.83
CA GLU A 183 -4.52 -2.78 -11.51
C GLU A 183 -4.52 -2.00 -12.83
N ASN A 184 -5.70 -1.75 -13.39
CA ASN A 184 -5.90 -1.01 -14.64
C ASN A 184 -6.36 0.45 -14.39
N GLY A 185 -6.43 0.89 -13.12
CA GLY A 185 -6.88 2.23 -12.72
C GLY A 185 -8.40 2.43 -12.85
N PHE A 186 -9.18 1.34 -12.98
CA PHE A 186 -10.63 1.40 -12.93
C PHE A 186 -11.10 1.25 -11.50
N GLY A 187 -11.97 2.15 -11.07
CA GLY A 187 -12.68 1.97 -9.82
C GLY A 187 -13.45 3.19 -9.37
N GLY A 188 -13.42 3.44 -8.06
CA GLY A 188 -14.18 4.51 -7.43
C GLY A 188 -13.42 5.22 -6.32
N TYR A 189 -13.82 6.45 -6.02
CA TYR A 189 -13.40 7.16 -4.82
C TYR A 189 -14.60 7.28 -3.90
N VAL A 190 -14.42 6.91 -2.63
CA VAL A 190 -15.42 6.98 -1.58
C VAL A 190 -15.10 8.19 -0.70
N PHE A 191 -16.07 9.07 -0.53
CA PHE A 191 -15.95 10.23 0.34
C PHE A 191 -17.29 10.59 0.98
N GLY A 192 -17.22 11.34 2.09
CA GLY A 192 -18.38 11.97 2.70
C GLY A 192 -18.42 13.46 2.36
N ASP A 193 -19.52 13.94 1.82
CA ASP A 193 -19.77 15.38 1.60
C ASP A 193 -20.33 15.98 2.90
N GLU A 194 -19.61 16.92 3.51
CA GLU A 194 -20.11 17.63 4.71
C GLU A 194 -21.34 18.47 4.32
N GLY A 195 -22.54 18.00 4.73
CA GLY A 195 -23.81 18.67 4.44
C GLY A 195 -24.78 17.88 3.57
N LYS A 196 -24.39 16.71 3.05
CA LYS A 196 -25.31 15.78 2.39
C LYS A 196 -25.19 14.39 3.00
N ASN A 197 -26.33 13.82 3.41
CA ASN A 197 -26.47 12.40 3.73
C ASN A 197 -26.38 11.59 2.42
N GLY A 198 -25.20 11.51 1.82
CA GLY A 198 -25.04 10.92 0.50
C GLY A 198 -23.61 10.45 0.24
N GLU A 199 -23.51 9.16 -0.06
CA GLU A 199 -22.38 8.58 -0.75
C GLU A 199 -22.27 9.20 -2.14
N THR A 200 -21.08 9.67 -2.53
CA THR A 200 -20.78 9.75 -3.97
C THR A 200 -19.73 8.68 -4.25
N ILE A 201 -20.20 7.47 -4.54
CA ILE A 201 -19.37 6.42 -5.10
C ILE A 201 -19.34 6.64 -6.61
N PHE A 202 -18.21 7.07 -7.16
CA PHE A 202 -18.01 6.97 -8.59
C PHE A 202 -17.88 5.49 -8.95
N MET A 203 -18.91 4.87 -9.55
CA MET A 203 -18.81 3.47 -10.00
C MET A 203 -18.85 3.34 -11.52
N LYS A 204 -17.74 2.79 -12.01
CA LYS A 204 -17.59 1.91 -13.17
C LYS A 204 -17.36 2.59 -14.53
N GLY A 205 -16.23 2.24 -15.15
CA GLY A 205 -15.92 2.48 -16.56
C GLY A 205 -15.02 3.70 -16.86
N VAL A 206 -14.75 4.56 -15.89
CA VAL A 206 -13.89 5.74 -16.08
C VAL A 206 -12.53 5.50 -15.45
N LYS A 207 -11.45 5.70 -16.22
CA LYS A 207 -10.10 5.77 -15.66
C LYS A 207 -10.01 6.99 -14.75
N PHE A 208 -9.66 6.77 -13.48
CA PHE A 208 -9.68 7.82 -12.45
C PHE A 208 -8.65 8.94 -12.68
N LYS A 209 -7.74 8.77 -13.65
CA LYS A 209 -6.71 9.74 -14.05
C LYS A 209 -7.24 11.17 -14.34
N ASN A 210 -8.53 11.31 -14.66
CA ASN A 210 -9.15 12.59 -15.02
C ASN A 210 -10.11 13.15 -13.94
N ILE A 211 -10.17 12.55 -12.75
CA ILE A 211 -11.11 12.94 -11.71
C ILE A 211 -10.37 13.71 -10.61
N ASN A 212 -10.90 14.88 -10.23
CA ASN A 212 -10.38 15.62 -9.09
C ASN A 212 -10.78 14.90 -7.80
N ILE A 213 -9.80 14.34 -7.09
CA ILE A 213 -10.01 13.72 -5.78
C ILE A 213 -10.58 14.79 -4.82
N PRO A 214 -11.78 14.57 -4.23
CA PRO A 214 -12.40 15.51 -3.32
C PRO A 214 -11.65 15.56 -1.98
N TYR A 215 -11.83 16.68 -1.26
CA TYR A 215 -11.24 16.85 0.06
C TYR A 215 -11.90 15.89 1.06
N VAL A 216 -11.07 15.23 1.85
CA VAL A 216 -11.47 14.40 3.00
C VAL A 216 -10.67 14.91 4.19
N PRO A 217 -11.30 15.26 5.32
CA PRO A 217 -10.59 15.68 6.53
C PRO A 217 -9.61 14.61 7.02
N HIS A 218 -8.45 15.03 7.49
CA HIS A 218 -7.42 14.09 7.97
C HIS A 218 -7.77 13.51 9.34
N LEU A 219 -7.53 12.22 9.54
CA LEU A 219 -7.62 11.59 10.87
C LEU A 219 -6.42 11.96 11.74
N PHE A 220 -5.25 12.12 11.14
CA PHE A 220 -4.00 12.30 11.85
C PHE A 220 -3.34 13.63 11.50
N LEU A 221 -2.60 14.17 12.47
CA LEU A 221 -1.65 15.24 12.21
C LEU A 221 -0.34 14.64 11.71
N TYR A 222 0.19 15.13 10.60
CA TYR A 222 1.52 14.74 10.15
C TYR A 222 2.56 15.73 10.66
N PRO A 223 3.80 15.28 10.93
CA PRO A 223 4.86 16.15 11.42
C PRO A 223 5.13 17.40 10.57
N ARG A 224 4.82 17.37 9.26
CA ARG A 224 4.96 18.51 8.35
C ARG A 224 3.82 19.53 8.45
N ASP A 225 2.67 19.11 8.98
CA ASP A 225 1.53 19.97 9.23
C ASP A 225 1.65 20.67 10.61
N VAL A 226 2.64 20.26 11.41
CA VAL A 226 3.00 20.95 12.65
C VAL A 226 3.83 22.18 12.29
N HIS A 227 3.20 23.35 12.29
CA HIS A 227 3.93 24.60 12.16
C HIS A 227 4.88 24.78 13.36
N PRO A 228 6.14 25.21 13.16
CA PRO A 228 7.03 25.54 14.27
C PRO A 228 6.34 26.52 15.23
N GLY A 229 6.08 26.08 16.46
CA GLY A 229 5.38 26.87 17.48
C GLY A 229 4.01 26.33 17.90
N GLU A 230 3.43 25.37 17.18
CA GLU A 230 2.18 24.72 17.56
C GLU A 230 2.43 23.38 18.26
N ARG A 231 1.88 23.18 19.46
CA ARG A 231 1.95 21.90 20.19
C ARG A 231 0.83 20.98 19.72
N ILE A 232 1.17 19.75 19.33
CA ILE A 232 0.21 18.67 19.13
C ILE A 232 -0.55 18.49 20.45
N LYS A 233 -1.88 18.71 20.43
CA LYS A 233 -2.73 18.34 21.57
C LYS A 233 -2.88 16.83 21.57
N SER A 234 -2.26 16.20 22.58
CA SER A 234 -2.46 14.80 22.96
C SER A 234 -3.85 14.55 23.52
#